data_AF-A0A379WVR1-F1
#
_entry.id   AF-A0A379WVR1-F1
#
_cell.length_a   1.000
_cell.length_b   1.000
_cell.length_c   1.000
_cell.angle_alpha   90.00
_cell.angle_beta   90.00
_cell.angle_gamma   90.00
#
_symmetry.space_group_name_H-M   'P 1'
#
loop_
_entity.id
_entity.type
_entity.pdbx_description
1 polymer ?
#
loop_
_entity_poly.entity_id
_entity_poly.type
_entity_poly.pdbx_seq_one_letter_code
_entity_poly.pdbx_strand_id
1 'polypeptide(L)'
;MVIFRENSEDIYAGIEWKADSADAEKVIKFLREEMGVKKIRFPEHCGIGIKPCSEEGTKRLVRAAIEYAITNDRDSVTLVHKGNIMKFTEGAFKDWATSWRATSSAVSLLTAVRG
;
A
#
# COMPACT_ATOMS: atom_id res chain seq x y z
N MET A 1 2.50 0.12 -22.52
CA MET A 1 2.64 0.11 -21.05
C MET A 1 2.32 -1.28 -20.55
N VAL A 2 3.03 -1.77 -19.53
CA VAL A 2 2.74 -3.06 -18.86
C VAL A 2 2.51 -2.75 -17.39
N ILE A 3 1.44 -3.28 -16.81
CA ILE A 3 1.05 -2.98 -15.44
C ILE A 3 1.34 -4.18 -14.55
N PHE A 4 2.16 -3.95 -13.53
CA PHE A 4 2.37 -4.86 -12.42
C PHE A 4 1.50 -4.37 -11.26
N ARG A 5 0.57 -5.21 -10.82
CA ARG A 5 -0.36 -4.90 -9.76
C ARG A 5 -0.19 -5.89 -8.61
N GLU A 6 -0.06 -5.37 -7.40
CA GLU A 6 -0.12 -6.18 -6.18
C GLU A 6 -1.54 -6.76 -6.04
N ASN A 7 -1.63 -8.08 -5.85
CA ASN A 7 -2.90 -8.83 -5.86
C ASN A 7 -3.07 -9.72 -4.61
N SER A 8 -2.29 -9.52 -3.56
CA SER A 8 -2.36 -10.33 -2.33
C SER A 8 -2.63 -9.55 -1.04
N GLU A 9 -2.46 -8.23 -1.04
CA GLU A 9 -2.65 -7.33 0.09
C GLU A 9 -3.55 -6.15 -0.30
N ASP A 10 -3.29 -4.96 0.28
CA ASP A 10 -4.09 -3.76 0.13
C ASP A 10 -5.52 -3.96 0.65
N ILE A 11 -6.42 -3.01 0.38
CA ILE A 11 -7.84 -3.08 0.69
C ILE A 11 -8.53 -4.27 0.00
N TYR A 12 -7.90 -4.85 -1.03
CA TYR A 12 -8.37 -6.04 -1.72
C TYR A 12 -8.28 -7.32 -0.88
N ALA A 13 -7.58 -7.27 0.27
CA ALA A 13 -7.58 -8.35 1.25
C ALA A 13 -8.98 -8.64 1.84
N GLY A 14 -9.96 -7.73 1.68
CA GLY A 14 -11.35 -7.95 2.13
C GLY A 14 -11.50 -7.99 3.65
N ILE A 15 -10.58 -7.37 4.38
CA ILE A 15 -10.64 -7.26 5.85
C ILE A 15 -11.50 -6.06 6.19
N GLU A 16 -12.79 -6.31 6.39
CA GLU A 16 -13.77 -5.28 6.67
C GLU A 16 -14.92 -5.77 7.55
N TRP A 17 -15.56 -4.83 8.24
CA TRP A 17 -16.74 -5.08 9.07
C TRP A 17 -17.85 -4.11 8.70
N LYS A 18 -19.06 -4.65 8.55
CA LYS A 18 -20.26 -3.90 8.22
C LYS A 18 -20.62 -2.93 9.35
N ALA A 19 -21.13 -1.76 9.00
CA ALA A 19 -21.74 -0.83 9.93
C ALA A 19 -22.80 -1.53 10.81
N ASP A 20 -22.90 -1.09 12.07
CA ASP A 20 -23.83 -1.60 13.09
C ASP A 20 -23.63 -3.07 13.48
N SER A 21 -22.51 -3.68 13.06
CA SER A 21 -22.10 -4.98 13.58
C SER A 21 -21.33 -4.84 14.88
N ALA A 22 -21.49 -5.82 15.78
CA ALA A 22 -20.75 -5.87 17.05
C ALA A 22 -19.23 -5.82 16.85
N ASP A 23 -18.72 -6.42 15.76
CA ASP A 23 -17.29 -6.40 15.45
C ASP A 23 -16.81 -5.02 14.98
N ALA A 24 -17.58 -4.31 14.14
CA ALA A 24 -17.25 -2.94 13.75
C ALA A 24 -17.21 -2.01 14.98
N GLU A 25 -18.20 -2.11 15.87
CA GLU A 25 -18.24 -1.35 17.12
C GLU A 25 -17.05 -1.64 18.01
N LYS A 26 -16.67 -2.92 18.13
CA LYS A 26 -15.48 -3.36 18.89
C LYS A 26 -14.19 -2.77 18.31
N VAL A 27 -14.03 -2.78 16.99
CA VAL A 27 -12.85 -2.20 16.32
C VAL A 27 -12.83 -0.68 16.50
N ILE A 28 -13.96 0.01 16.33
CA ILE A 28 -14.06 1.45 16.54
C ILE A 28 -13.71 1.81 17.99
N LYS A 29 -14.21 1.04 18.95
CA LYS A 29 -13.90 1.22 20.37
C LYS A 29 -12.41 1.07 20.63
N PHE A 30 -11.79 -0.02 20.15
CA PHE A 30 -10.35 -0.25 20.26
C PHE A 30 -9.54 0.92 19.68
N LEU A 31 -9.87 1.36 18.46
CA LEU A 31 -9.17 2.47 17.81
C LEU A 31 -9.28 3.77 18.62
N ARG A 32 -10.45 4.07 19.19
CA ARG A 32 -10.69 5.33 19.92
C ARG A 32 -10.10 5.32 21.33
N GLU A 33 -10.30 4.23 22.07
CA GLU A 33 -9.96 4.14 23.50
C GLU A 33 -8.50 3.71 23.71
N GLU A 34 -8.05 2.66 23.02
CA GLU A 34 -6.71 2.08 23.20
C GLU A 34 -5.67 2.79 22.32
N MET A 35 -6.02 3.06 21.05
CA MET A 35 -5.10 3.67 20.08
C MET A 35 -5.24 5.21 20.00
N GLY A 36 -6.14 5.81 20.78
CA GLY A 36 -6.32 7.26 20.88
C GLY A 36 -6.76 7.95 19.57
N VAL A 37 -7.40 7.23 18.66
CA VAL A 37 -7.83 7.77 17.36
C VAL A 37 -8.99 8.74 17.53
N LYS A 38 -8.76 10.01 17.12
CA LYS A 38 -9.77 11.09 17.14
C LYS A 38 -10.29 11.50 15.76
N LYS A 39 -9.84 10.81 14.70
CA LYS A 39 -10.09 11.21 13.29
C LYS A 39 -11.33 10.59 12.66
N ILE A 40 -11.97 9.62 13.32
CA ILE A 40 -13.24 9.06 12.83
C ILE A 40 -14.33 10.11 13.07
N ARG A 41 -14.81 10.73 11.98
CA ARG A 41 -15.73 11.88 12.04
C ARG A 41 -17.12 11.54 12.54
N PHE A 42 -17.63 10.38 12.15
CA PHE A 42 -18.95 9.84 12.52
C PHE A 42 -18.74 8.38 12.93
N PRO A 43 -18.55 8.09 14.24
CA PRO A 43 -18.26 6.74 14.71
C PRO A 43 -19.49 5.84 14.80
N GLU A 44 -20.70 6.41 14.76
CA GLU A 44 -21.96 5.66 14.69
C GLU A 44 -22.29 5.32 13.24
N HIS A 45 -22.95 4.17 13.00
CA HIS A 45 -23.32 3.71 11.65
C HIS A 45 -22.13 3.66 10.67
N CYS A 46 -20.94 3.33 11.18
CA CYS A 46 -19.68 3.40 10.46
C CYS A 46 -19.13 2.00 10.18
N GLY A 47 -18.92 1.68 8.90
CA GLY A 47 -18.16 0.49 8.49
C GLY A 47 -16.66 0.74 8.60
N ILE A 48 -15.89 -0.32 8.85
CA ILE A 48 -14.42 -0.25 8.97
C ILE A 48 -13.78 -1.20 7.97
N GLY A 49 -12.76 -0.72 7.26
CA GLY A 49 -11.90 -1.53 6.40
C GLY A 49 -10.43 -1.34 6.78
N ILE A 50 -9.62 -2.37 6.56
CA ILE A 50 -8.18 -2.38 6.87
C ILE A 50 -7.38 -2.52 5.57
N LYS A 51 -6.38 -1.64 5.42
CA LYS A 51 -5.42 -1.67 4.30
C LYS A 51 -4.02 -2.04 4.82
N PRO A 52 -3.64 -3.32 4.81
CA PRO A 52 -2.26 -3.70 5.02
C PRO A 52 -1.41 -3.43 3.77
N CYS A 53 -0.14 -3.11 3.97
CA CYS A 53 0.87 -3.06 2.91
C CYS A 53 2.21 -3.43 3.56
N SER A 54 2.86 -4.48 3.07
CA SER A 54 4.09 -5.00 3.66
C SER A 54 5.32 -4.73 2.80
N GLU A 55 6.48 -4.73 3.45
CA GLU A 55 7.77 -4.65 2.77
C GLU A 55 8.01 -5.87 1.87
N GLU A 56 7.61 -7.06 2.31
CA GLU A 56 7.78 -8.31 1.55
C GLU A 56 6.93 -8.31 0.28
N GLY A 57 5.63 -8.01 0.40
CA GLY A 57 4.72 -7.92 -0.74
C GLY A 57 5.17 -6.87 -1.75
N THR A 58 5.58 -5.69 -1.25
CA THR A 58 6.13 -4.61 -2.07
C THR A 58 7.39 -5.05 -2.82
N LYS A 59 8.40 -5.57 -2.13
CA LYS A 59 9.67 -5.96 -2.75
C LYS A 59 9.50 -7.09 -3.75
N ARG A 60 8.62 -8.06 -3.48
CA ARG A 60 8.30 -9.14 -4.42
C ARG A 60 7.75 -8.58 -5.74
N LEU A 61 6.77 -7.67 -5.67
CA LEU A 61 6.17 -7.06 -6.85
C LEU A 61 7.16 -6.21 -7.64
N VAL A 62 7.87 -5.32 -6.94
CA VAL A 62 8.82 -4.39 -7.57
C VAL A 62 9.98 -5.14 -8.22
N ARG A 63 10.46 -6.22 -7.58
CA ARG A 63 11.47 -7.11 -8.17
C ARG A 63 10.98 -7.69 -9.50
N ALA A 64 9.78 -8.27 -9.54
CA ALA A 64 9.21 -8.83 -10.76
C ALA A 64 9.06 -7.77 -11.88
N ALA A 65 8.64 -6.55 -11.53
CA ALA A 65 8.52 -5.45 -12.49
C ALA A 65 9.88 -5.00 -13.05
N ILE A 66 10.91 -4.89 -12.21
CA ILE A 66 12.27 -4.53 -12.63
C ILE A 66 12.89 -5.64 -13.48
N GLU A 67 12.78 -6.90 -13.06
CA GLU A 67 13.26 -8.05 -13.83
C GLU A 67 12.60 -8.09 -15.21
N TYR A 68 11.28 -7.91 -15.27
CA TYR A 68 10.57 -7.80 -16.54
C TYR A 68 11.08 -6.65 -17.40
N ALA A 69 11.32 -5.48 -16.81
CA ALA A 69 11.82 -4.33 -17.54
C ALA A 69 13.21 -4.59 -18.15
N ILE A 70 14.11 -5.23 -17.40
CA ILE A 70 15.46 -5.60 -17.87
C ILE A 70 15.37 -6.65 -18.98
N THR A 71 14.60 -7.73 -18.79
CA THR A 71 14.50 -8.82 -19.76
C THR A 71 13.81 -8.40 -21.06
N ASN A 72 12.98 -7.36 -21.04
CA ASN A 72 12.20 -6.90 -22.18
C ASN A 72 12.64 -5.50 -22.67
N ASP A 73 13.86 -5.07 -22.34
CA ASP A 73 14.48 -3.81 -22.77
C ASP A 73 13.52 -2.61 -22.65
N ARG A 74 12.96 -2.42 -21.46
CA ARG A 74 12.00 -1.34 -21.18
C ARG A 74 12.74 -0.13 -20.60
N ASP A 75 12.38 1.07 -21.07
CA ASP A 75 13.07 2.32 -20.68
C ASP A 75 12.83 2.77 -19.23
N SER A 76 11.72 2.35 -18.61
CA SER A 76 11.38 2.75 -17.25
C SER A 76 10.36 1.84 -16.56
N VAL A 77 10.36 1.91 -15.23
CA VAL A 77 9.40 1.37 -14.27
C VAL A 77 8.89 2.55 -13.45
N THR A 78 7.58 2.81 -13.51
CA THR A 78 6.97 3.90 -12.74
C THR A 78 6.26 3.35 -11.50
N LEU A 79 6.62 3.88 -10.32
CA LEU A 79 5.90 3.62 -9.07
C LEU A 79 4.74 4.61 -8.95
N VAL A 80 3.51 4.10 -8.97
CA VAL A 80 2.29 4.89 -8.78
C VAL A 80 1.80 4.71 -7.36
N HIS A 81 1.60 5.81 -6.64
CA HIS A 81 1.19 5.76 -5.23
C HIS A 81 0.49 7.05 -4.77
N LYS A 82 -0.32 6.97 -3.71
CA LYS A 82 -0.94 8.13 -3.02
C LYS A 82 -0.31 8.38 -1.64
N GLY A 83 1.01 8.28 -1.59
CA GLY A 83 1.80 8.38 -0.34
C GLY A 83 1.85 9.78 0.29
N ASN A 84 1.37 10.82 -0.39
CA ASN A 84 1.18 12.14 0.22
C ASN A 84 0.10 12.13 1.30
N ILE A 85 -0.95 11.31 1.13
CA ILE A 85 -2.04 11.13 2.10
C ILE A 85 -1.78 9.89 2.96
N MET A 86 -1.50 8.74 2.32
CA MET A 86 -1.33 7.44 2.99
C MET A 86 0.15 7.12 3.20
N LYS A 87 0.81 7.89 4.09
CA LYS A 87 2.27 7.84 4.28
C LYS A 87 2.80 6.45 4.68
N PHE A 88 2.06 5.70 5.49
CA PHE A 88 2.55 4.46 6.11
C PHE A 88 2.16 3.18 5.36
N THR A 89 1.44 3.29 4.24
CA THR A 89 1.15 2.17 3.35
C THR A 89 1.65 2.47 1.95
N GLU A 90 1.06 3.46 1.28
CA GLU A 90 1.45 3.86 -0.07
C GLU A 90 2.76 4.67 -0.12
N GLY A 91 3.03 5.47 0.91
CA GLY A 91 4.34 6.08 1.09
C GLY A 91 5.41 5.03 1.35
N ALA A 92 5.12 4.08 2.24
CA ALA A 92 5.99 2.95 2.55
C ALA A 92 6.27 2.07 1.33
N PHE A 93 5.26 1.78 0.50
CA PHE A 93 5.42 1.11 -0.80
C PHE A 93 6.50 1.78 -1.65
N LYS A 94 6.39 3.11 -1.84
CA LYS A 94 7.37 3.90 -2.60
C LYS A 94 8.75 3.87 -1.95
N ASP A 95 8.83 3.97 -0.62
CA ASP A 95 10.10 3.97 0.11
C ASP A 95 10.81 2.60 0.05
N TRP A 96 10.10 1.49 0.25
CA TRP A 96 10.64 0.13 0.11
C TRP A 96 11.03 -0.21 -1.32
N ALA A 97 10.24 0.22 -2.31
CA ALA A 97 10.59 0.07 -3.72
C ALA A 97 11.88 0.83 -4.07
N THR A 98 12.07 2.03 -3.49
CA THR A 98 13.27 2.85 -3.71
C THR A 98 14.46 2.32 -2.91
N SER A 99 14.28 1.73 -1.73
CA SER A 99 15.40 1.18 -0.96
C SER A 99 16.04 -0.04 -1.62
N TRP A 100 15.24 -0.84 -2.35
CA TRP A 100 15.75 -1.93 -3.19
C TRP A 100 16.65 -1.45 -4.35
N ARG A 101 16.47 -0.19 -4.78
CA ARG A 101 17.34 0.45 -5.79
C ARG A 101 18.78 0.60 -5.30
N ALA A 102 19.01 0.75 -4.00
CA ALA A 102 20.35 0.93 -3.46
C ALA A 102 21.24 -0.32 -3.58
N THR A 103 20.65 -1.48 -3.86
CA THR A 103 21.35 -2.76 -3.95
C THR A 103 21.42 -3.35 -5.36
N SER A 104 20.83 -2.71 -6.38
CA SER A 104 20.79 -3.22 -7.77
C SER A 104 21.17 -2.17 -8.81
N SER A 105 21.99 -2.56 -9.81
CA SER A 105 22.57 -1.69 -10.84
C SER A 105 21.59 -1.19 -11.92
N ALA A 106 20.29 -1.46 -11.80
CA ALA A 106 19.24 -1.07 -12.76
C ALA A 106 18.76 0.40 -12.55
N VAL A 107 19.72 1.31 -12.42
CA VAL A 107 19.53 2.64 -11.80
C VAL A 107 18.74 3.64 -12.66
N SER A 108 18.62 3.41 -13.97
CA SER A 108 17.95 4.35 -14.89
C SER A 108 16.42 4.20 -14.99
N LEU A 109 15.84 3.11 -14.48
CA LEU A 109 14.46 2.75 -14.81
C LEU A 109 13.40 3.34 -13.86
N LEU A 110 13.70 3.60 -12.59
CA LEU A 110 12.67 3.85 -11.58
C LEU A 110 12.26 5.34 -11.46
N THR A 111 10.98 5.67 -11.71
CA THR A 111 10.41 7.00 -11.46
C THR A 111 9.20 6.88 -10.52
N ALA A 112 9.09 7.73 -9.50
CA ALA A 112 7.90 7.75 -8.63
C ALA A 112 6.98 8.91 -9.01
N VAL A 113 5.70 8.60 -9.27
CA VAL A 113 4.68 9.59 -9.62
C VAL A 113 3.60 9.61 -8.54
N ARG A 114 3.28 10.81 -8.08
CA ARG A 114 2.21 11.04 -7.10
C ARG A 114 0.88 11.11 -7.84
N GLY A 115 -0.09 10.32 -7.38
CA GLY A 115 -1.50 10.47 -7.78
C GLY A 115 -2.18 11.64 -7.09
#